data_AF-A0A8B9GGE9-F1
#
_entry.id   AF-A0A8B9GGE9-F1
#
_cell.length_a   1.000
_cell.length_b   1.000
_cell.length_c   1.000
_cell.angle_alpha   90.00
_cell.angle_beta   90.00
_cell.angle_gamma   90.00
#
_symmetry.space_group_name_H-M   'P 1'
#
loop_
_entity.id
_entity.type
_entity.pdbx_description
1 polymer ?
#
loop_
_entity_poly.entity_id
_entity_poly.type
_entity_poly.pdbx_seq_one_letter_code
_entity_poly.pdbx_strand_id
1 'polypeptide(L)'
;MPHSLPLAWVHMGNRSRGRDEDNHSYYVSRVYGPGDARLRGLWVNLATANRSQVKIHGILSNTHRQASRIVLSFDFPFYGHLLRQVTIATGGFIFMGDVIHRMLTATQYVAPLMANFNPSFSRNSTVQYMDNGTAFVVQWDKVYLQGKEDMGSFTFQAALHSTGRIVFGYKEIPVPVLQISATQHPVKAGLSDAFMVLNPSPDVPESRRRTIYEYHRVELDTSKITNLSAVEFTPLPTCLQHQSCEMCVSSELTFNCSWCHVLQRYQGWASFPPLLLLTFLQLGVQAQLQLGACISADGLLLLRSFHCCFLVLLSVLQPW
;
A
#
# COMPACT_ATOMS: atom_id res chain seq x y z
N MET A 1 -33.98 13.24 41.92
CA MET A 1 -34.61 13.12 40.59
C MET A 1 -34.39 14.43 39.85
N PRO A 2 -33.95 14.40 38.59
CA PRO A 2 -33.29 15.51 37.94
C PRO A 2 -34.28 16.45 37.24
N HIS A 3 -34.00 17.75 37.30
CA HIS A 3 -34.64 18.78 36.49
C HIS A 3 -34.00 18.82 35.10
N SER A 4 -34.85 18.80 34.09
CA SER A 4 -34.54 18.89 32.66
C SER A 4 -34.09 20.30 32.27
N LEU A 5 -32.94 20.40 31.59
CA LEU A 5 -32.52 21.58 30.82
C LEU A 5 -32.88 21.38 29.34
N PRO A 6 -33.33 22.41 28.60
CA PRO A 6 -33.72 22.28 27.21
C PRO A 6 -32.52 22.38 26.24
N LEU A 7 -32.66 21.63 25.14
CA LEU A 7 -31.77 21.57 23.98
C LEU A 7 -31.52 22.96 23.37
N ALA A 8 -30.26 23.40 23.36
CA ALA A 8 -29.81 24.58 22.62
C ALA A 8 -29.30 24.16 21.23
N TRP A 9 -30.06 24.56 20.23
CA TRP A 9 -29.72 24.92 18.84
C TRP A 9 -28.35 24.49 18.30
N VAL A 10 -28.41 23.49 17.40
CA VAL A 10 -27.37 23.16 16.42
C VAL A 10 -27.09 24.38 15.55
N HIS A 11 -25.88 24.94 15.64
CA HIS A 11 -25.34 25.75 14.55
C HIS A 11 -25.02 24.83 13.37
N MET A 12 -25.87 24.90 12.35
CA MET A 12 -25.59 24.39 11.01
C MET A 12 -24.40 25.15 10.43
N GLY A 13 -23.20 24.62 10.66
CA GLY A 13 -22.02 24.94 9.89
C GLY A 13 -22.22 24.48 8.46
N ASN A 14 -22.28 25.48 7.57
CA ASN A 14 -22.44 25.42 6.13
C ASN A 14 -21.62 24.27 5.49
N ARG A 15 -22.26 23.14 5.16
CA ARG A 15 -21.67 22.05 4.39
C ARG A 15 -21.52 22.55 2.95
N SER A 16 -20.40 23.20 2.65
CA SER A 16 -19.89 23.28 1.29
C SER A 16 -20.00 21.89 0.67
N ARG A 17 -20.46 21.78 -0.59
CA ARG A 17 -20.40 20.56 -1.42
C ARG A 17 -18.94 20.06 -1.44
N GLY A 18 -18.57 19.34 -0.39
CA GLY A 18 -17.21 19.06 0.01
C GLY A 18 -16.79 17.79 -0.69
N ARG A 19 -15.78 17.92 -1.54
CA ARG A 19 -15.03 16.82 -2.11
C ARG A 19 -14.56 15.93 -0.95
N ASP A 20 -14.95 14.66 -0.97
CA ASP A 20 -14.62 13.69 0.09
C ASP A 20 -13.17 13.21 -0.17
N GLU A 21 -12.23 14.08 0.22
CA GLU A 21 -10.80 13.99 -0.04
C GLU A 21 -10.03 13.91 1.27
N ASP A 22 -9.20 12.87 1.41
CA ASP A 22 -8.38 12.64 2.59
C ASP A 22 -6.88 12.69 2.22
N ASN A 23 -6.12 13.46 3.00
CA ASN A 23 -4.67 13.59 2.82
C ASN A 23 -3.93 12.60 3.72
N HIS A 24 -3.12 11.75 3.12
CA HIS A 24 -2.22 10.81 3.80
C HIS A 24 -0.76 11.22 3.56
N SER A 25 0.19 10.60 4.27
CA SER A 25 1.61 10.96 4.10
C SER A 25 2.11 10.73 2.67
N TYR A 26 1.65 9.67 2.01
CA TYR A 26 2.14 9.24 0.68
C TYR A 26 1.14 9.41 -0.46
N TYR A 27 -0.13 9.61 -0.14
CA TYR A 27 -1.20 9.65 -1.11
C TYR A 27 -2.27 10.65 -0.69
N VAL A 28 -3.01 11.17 -1.67
CA VAL A 28 -4.31 11.80 -1.45
C VAL A 28 -5.37 10.86 -1.97
N SER A 29 -6.34 10.49 -1.15
CA SER A 29 -7.47 9.65 -1.57
C SER A 29 -8.72 10.49 -1.82
N ARG A 30 -9.47 10.17 -2.89
CA ARG A 30 -10.76 10.77 -3.21
C ARG A 30 -11.81 9.70 -3.40
N VAL A 31 -12.96 9.88 -2.78
CA VAL A 31 -14.10 8.97 -2.90
C VAL A 31 -15.12 9.54 -3.90
N TYR A 32 -15.59 8.69 -4.80
CA TYR A 32 -16.61 9.00 -5.80
C TYR A 32 -17.81 8.09 -5.60
N GLY A 33 -18.95 8.69 -5.26
CA GLY A 33 -20.20 7.98 -5.03
C GLY A 33 -21.04 7.78 -6.29
N PRO A 34 -22.16 7.04 -6.19
CA PRO A 34 -23.06 6.77 -7.30
C PRO A 34 -23.52 8.06 -8.00
N GLY A 35 -23.46 8.06 -9.34
CA GLY A 35 -23.89 9.19 -10.16
C GLY A 35 -22.82 10.26 -10.41
N ASP A 36 -21.62 10.14 -9.82
CA ASP A 36 -20.51 11.04 -10.15
C ASP A 36 -20.04 10.82 -11.59
N ALA A 37 -19.96 11.90 -12.38
CA ALA A 37 -19.56 11.87 -13.78
C ALA A 37 -18.15 11.30 -13.99
N ARG A 38 -17.26 11.43 -13.00
CA ARG A 38 -15.87 10.96 -13.06
C ARG A 38 -15.75 9.44 -12.97
N LEU A 39 -16.76 8.74 -12.43
CA LEU A 39 -16.74 7.27 -12.32
C LEU A 39 -16.49 6.57 -13.66
N ARG A 40 -17.00 7.14 -14.77
CA ARG A 40 -16.81 6.59 -16.12
C ARG A 40 -15.34 6.46 -16.52
N GLY A 41 -14.46 7.33 -15.99
CA GLY A 41 -13.02 7.29 -16.23
C GLY A 41 -12.22 6.46 -15.23
N LEU A 42 -12.86 5.97 -14.17
CA LEU A 42 -12.22 5.21 -13.07
C LEU A 42 -12.49 3.71 -13.15
N TRP A 43 -13.49 3.30 -13.94
CA TRP A 43 -13.75 1.89 -14.23
C TRP A 43 -13.12 1.47 -15.56
N VAL A 44 -12.44 0.32 -15.60
CA VAL A 44 -11.87 -0.23 -16.83
C VAL A 44 -12.75 -1.38 -17.30
N ASN A 45 -13.40 -1.20 -18.45
CA ASN A 45 -14.23 -2.25 -19.00
C ASN A 45 -13.37 -3.32 -19.70
N LEU A 46 -13.04 -4.38 -18.98
CA LEU A 46 -12.26 -5.50 -19.49
C LEU A 46 -12.97 -6.29 -20.61
N ALA A 47 -14.30 -6.23 -20.71
CA ALA A 47 -15.03 -6.90 -21.79
C ALA A 47 -14.85 -6.21 -23.16
N THR A 48 -14.63 -4.89 -23.14
CA THR A 48 -14.38 -4.07 -24.33
C THR A 48 -12.90 -3.78 -24.57
N ALA A 49 -12.06 -3.98 -23.54
CA ALA A 49 -10.61 -3.91 -23.70
C ALA A 49 -10.14 -4.95 -24.73
N ASN A 50 -8.99 -4.69 -25.38
CA ASN A 50 -8.46 -5.61 -26.38
C ASN A 50 -8.37 -7.02 -25.78
N ARG A 51 -9.18 -7.95 -26.29
CA ARG A 51 -9.35 -9.30 -25.71
C ARG A 51 -8.03 -10.05 -25.61
N SER A 52 -7.03 -9.71 -26.41
CA SER A 52 -5.69 -10.32 -26.34
C SER A 52 -4.87 -9.89 -25.11
N GLN A 53 -5.23 -8.78 -24.45
CA GLN A 53 -4.53 -8.25 -23.28
C GLN A 53 -5.14 -8.70 -21.94
N VAL A 54 -6.42 -9.11 -21.96
CA VAL A 54 -7.12 -9.58 -20.76
C VAL A 54 -6.85 -11.07 -20.56
N LYS A 55 -6.36 -11.42 -19.37
CA LYS A 55 -6.02 -12.80 -18.99
C LYS A 55 -6.91 -13.22 -17.82
N ILE A 56 -7.67 -14.29 -18.01
CA ILE A 56 -8.38 -14.97 -16.91
C ILE A 56 -7.39 -15.90 -16.22
N HIS A 57 -7.20 -15.72 -14.91
CA HIS A 57 -6.29 -16.54 -14.15
C HIS A 57 -6.96 -17.85 -13.72
N GLY A 58 -6.62 -18.96 -14.38
CA GLY A 58 -7.25 -20.27 -14.16
C GLY A 58 -7.24 -20.73 -12.70
N ILE A 59 -6.09 -20.75 -12.03
CA ILE A 59 -6.00 -21.22 -10.62
C ILE A 59 -6.79 -20.30 -9.69
N LEU A 60 -6.52 -18.99 -9.70
CA LEU A 60 -7.21 -18.03 -8.83
C LEU A 60 -8.73 -18.00 -9.04
N SER A 61 -9.22 -18.26 -10.25
CA SER A 61 -10.67 -18.32 -10.53
C SER A 61 -11.34 -19.58 -9.97
N ASN A 62 -10.58 -20.62 -9.63
CA ASN A 62 -11.10 -21.94 -9.26
C ASN A 62 -10.63 -22.42 -7.87
N THR A 63 -10.00 -21.57 -7.06
CA THR A 63 -9.43 -21.97 -5.77
C THR A 63 -9.72 -20.95 -4.67
N HIS A 64 -9.67 -21.41 -3.43
CA HIS A 64 -9.76 -20.59 -2.23
C HIS A 64 -8.37 -20.36 -1.63
N ARG A 65 -8.11 -19.16 -1.10
CA ARG A 65 -6.86 -18.82 -0.39
C ARG A 65 -5.59 -19.09 -1.20
N GLN A 66 -5.68 -18.83 -2.49
CA GLN A 66 -4.54 -18.84 -3.39
C GLN A 66 -4.09 -17.43 -3.74
N ALA A 67 -2.82 -17.34 -4.13
CA ALA A 67 -2.23 -16.13 -4.64
C ALA A 67 -1.24 -16.47 -5.76
N SER A 68 -1.09 -15.58 -6.74
CA SER A 68 -0.24 -15.81 -7.90
C SER A 68 0.56 -14.57 -8.25
N ARG A 69 1.85 -14.77 -8.49
CA ARG A 69 2.79 -13.70 -8.82
C ARG A 69 2.72 -13.35 -10.30
N ILE A 70 2.65 -12.05 -10.57
CA ILE A 70 2.64 -11.47 -11.91
C ILE A 70 3.80 -10.48 -12.04
N VAL A 71 4.50 -10.54 -13.17
CA VAL A 71 5.51 -9.55 -13.54
C VAL A 71 4.83 -8.44 -14.34
N LEU A 72 4.98 -7.21 -13.87
CA LEU A 72 4.45 -6.02 -14.54
C LEU A 72 5.29 -5.66 -15.77
N SER A 73 4.64 -5.10 -16.79
CA SER A 73 5.31 -4.58 -17.98
C SER A 73 5.95 -3.19 -17.78
N PHE A 74 5.69 -2.56 -16.62
CA PHE A 74 6.24 -1.26 -16.22
C PHE A 74 6.69 -1.28 -14.75
N ASP A 75 7.48 -0.28 -14.36
CA ASP A 75 7.88 -0.08 -12.97
C ASP A 75 6.77 0.69 -12.25
N PHE A 76 6.12 0.06 -11.28
CA PHE A 76 5.05 0.68 -10.52
C PHE A 76 5.62 1.37 -9.27
N PRO A 77 5.52 2.71 -9.15
CA PRO A 77 5.95 3.40 -7.94
C PRO A 77 4.93 3.20 -6.82
N PHE A 78 5.37 2.63 -5.71
CA PHE A 78 4.57 2.39 -4.51
C PHE A 78 5.39 2.85 -3.30
N TYR A 79 4.89 3.81 -2.50
CA TYR A 79 5.61 4.31 -1.31
C TYR A 79 7.07 4.74 -1.56
N GLY A 80 7.35 5.24 -2.76
CA GLY A 80 8.68 5.72 -3.16
C GLY A 80 9.64 4.64 -3.68
N HIS A 81 9.26 3.37 -3.68
CA HIS A 81 10.04 2.30 -4.31
C HIS A 81 9.36 1.82 -5.61
N LEU A 82 10.16 1.30 -6.54
CA LEU A 82 9.68 0.78 -7.81
C LEU A 82 9.47 -0.74 -7.73
N LEU A 83 8.25 -1.18 -8.04
CA LEU A 83 7.88 -2.59 -8.07
C LEU A 83 7.72 -3.08 -9.49
N ARG A 84 8.36 -4.22 -9.79
CA ARG A 84 8.20 -4.94 -11.07
C ARG A 84 7.36 -6.21 -10.94
N GLN A 85 7.09 -6.65 -9.72
CA GLN A 85 6.37 -7.88 -9.44
C GLN A 85 5.32 -7.63 -8.37
N VAL A 86 4.13 -8.19 -8.57
CA VAL A 86 3.02 -8.12 -7.62
C VAL A 86 2.37 -9.49 -7.51
N THR A 87 1.65 -9.76 -6.43
CA THR A 87 0.98 -11.05 -6.21
C THR A 87 -0.52 -10.85 -6.04
N ILE A 88 -1.32 -11.34 -6.97
CA ILE A 88 -2.79 -11.26 -6.90
C ILE A 88 -3.29 -12.35 -5.95
N ALA A 89 -4.11 -11.99 -4.97
CA ALA A 89 -4.74 -12.93 -4.06
C ALA A 89 -6.24 -13.09 -4.33
N THR A 90 -6.74 -14.31 -4.16
CA THR A 90 -8.18 -14.65 -4.24
C THR A 90 -9.04 -13.86 -3.27
N GLY A 91 -8.48 -13.44 -2.12
CA GLY A 91 -9.16 -12.67 -1.08
C GLY A 91 -9.38 -11.18 -1.39
N GLY A 92 -9.30 -10.74 -2.65
CA GLY A 92 -9.66 -9.37 -3.05
C GLY A 92 -8.58 -8.30 -2.87
N PHE A 93 -7.31 -8.69 -2.88
CA PHE A 93 -6.18 -7.77 -2.74
C PHE A 93 -4.97 -8.18 -3.57
N ILE A 94 -4.06 -7.23 -3.76
CA ILE A 94 -2.76 -7.42 -4.39
C ILE A 94 -1.70 -7.27 -3.30
N PHE A 95 -0.88 -8.30 -3.10
CA PHE A 95 0.29 -8.23 -2.24
C PHE A 95 1.46 -7.62 -3.02
N MET A 96 2.11 -6.63 -2.39
CA MET A 96 3.13 -5.78 -3.00
C MET A 96 4.56 -6.17 -2.57
N GLY A 97 4.70 -7.04 -1.56
CA GLY A 97 6.00 -7.46 -1.06
C GLY A 97 6.73 -8.43 -2.00
N ASP A 98 8.06 -8.36 -1.99
CA ASP A 98 8.91 -9.24 -2.80
C ASP A 98 8.99 -10.67 -2.24
N VAL A 99 8.93 -10.84 -0.92
CA VAL A 99 9.00 -12.16 -0.29
C VAL A 99 7.60 -12.61 0.12
N ILE A 100 7.11 -13.71 -0.46
CA ILE A 100 5.85 -14.33 -0.02
C ILE A 100 6.07 -14.98 1.36
N HIS A 101 5.23 -14.61 2.33
CA HIS A 101 5.24 -15.15 3.69
C HIS A 101 3.83 -15.54 4.13
N ARG A 102 3.68 -16.20 5.29
CA ARG A 102 2.38 -16.69 5.78
C ARG A 102 1.36 -15.59 6.13
N MET A 103 1.79 -14.33 6.20
CA MET A 103 0.99 -13.19 6.67
C MET A 103 0.72 -12.17 5.55
N LEU A 104 0.41 -12.63 4.33
CA LEU A 104 0.16 -11.75 3.17
C LEU A 104 -0.94 -10.71 3.40
N THR A 105 -1.88 -10.99 4.31
CA THR A 105 -2.99 -10.10 4.65
C THR A 105 -2.63 -9.05 5.71
N ALA A 106 -1.46 -9.17 6.33
CA ALA A 106 -1.05 -8.29 7.42
C ALA A 106 -0.55 -6.93 6.91
N THR A 107 0.37 -6.96 5.95
CA THR A 107 1.15 -5.79 5.49
C THR A 107 1.45 -5.88 3.99
N GLN A 108 1.91 -4.77 3.39
CA GLN A 108 2.34 -4.72 1.98
C GLN A 108 1.23 -5.10 1.00
N TYR A 109 0.12 -4.37 1.02
CA TYR A 109 -1.02 -4.66 0.17
C TYR A 109 -1.63 -3.42 -0.48
N VAL A 110 -2.24 -3.65 -1.64
CA VAL A 110 -3.27 -2.82 -2.26
C VAL A 110 -4.57 -3.60 -2.21
N ALA A 111 -5.51 -3.17 -1.38
CA ALA A 111 -6.74 -3.90 -1.09
C ALA A 111 -7.96 -3.04 -1.47
N PRO A 112 -8.55 -3.19 -2.67
CA PRO A 112 -9.85 -2.58 -2.96
C PRO A 112 -10.91 -3.10 -1.99
N LEU A 113 -10.94 -4.40 -1.74
CA LEU A 113 -11.75 -5.02 -0.70
C LEU A 113 -11.15 -6.40 -0.36
N MET A 114 -10.37 -6.45 0.71
CA MET A 114 -9.86 -7.70 1.25
C MET A 114 -10.93 -8.36 2.12
N ALA A 115 -11.32 -9.60 1.82
CA ALA A 115 -12.26 -10.39 2.62
C ALA A 115 -12.08 -11.89 2.34
N ASN A 116 -12.89 -12.75 2.98
CA ASN A 116 -12.85 -14.21 2.77
C ASN A 116 -13.49 -14.64 1.44
N PHE A 117 -13.12 -14.01 0.32
CA PHE A 117 -13.66 -14.36 -0.99
C PHE A 117 -13.19 -15.74 -1.43
N ASN A 118 -14.11 -16.50 -2.03
CA ASN A 118 -13.83 -17.78 -2.65
C ASN A 118 -14.38 -17.83 -4.10
N PRO A 119 -13.52 -17.59 -5.10
CA PRO A 119 -13.89 -17.73 -6.50
C PRO A 119 -14.35 -19.15 -6.87
N SER A 120 -13.86 -20.21 -6.20
CA SER A 120 -14.16 -21.60 -6.56
C SER A 120 -15.62 -22.01 -6.40
N PHE A 121 -16.43 -21.20 -5.72
CA PHE A 121 -17.84 -21.50 -5.45
C PHE A 121 -18.69 -21.51 -6.72
N SER A 122 -18.39 -20.64 -7.70
CA SER A 122 -19.18 -20.51 -8.92
C SER A 122 -18.28 -20.56 -10.15
N ARG A 123 -18.72 -21.31 -11.17
CA ARG A 123 -18.04 -21.37 -12.48
C ARG A 123 -18.08 -20.03 -13.22
N ASN A 124 -18.94 -19.11 -12.80
CA ASN A 124 -19.04 -17.76 -13.34
C ASN A 124 -18.13 -16.77 -12.63
N SER A 125 -17.53 -17.13 -11.49
CA SER A 125 -16.54 -16.30 -10.82
C SER A 125 -15.26 -16.28 -11.63
N THR A 126 -14.66 -15.11 -11.81
CA THR A 126 -13.32 -15.02 -12.41
C THR A 126 -12.43 -14.06 -11.65
N VAL A 127 -11.15 -14.41 -11.58
CA VAL A 127 -10.08 -13.46 -11.25
C VAL A 127 -9.33 -13.22 -12.54
N GLN A 128 -9.48 -12.02 -13.10
CA GLN A 128 -8.89 -11.65 -14.38
C GLN A 128 -8.06 -10.38 -14.24
N TYR A 129 -7.07 -10.24 -15.11
CA TYR A 129 -6.20 -9.08 -15.11
C TYR A 129 -5.80 -8.65 -16.52
N MET A 130 -5.38 -7.41 -16.64
CA MET A 130 -4.88 -6.81 -17.88
C MET A 130 -3.64 -5.98 -17.58
N ASP A 131 -2.65 -6.08 -18.45
CA ASP A 131 -1.48 -5.21 -18.43
C ASP A 131 -1.30 -4.62 -19.84
N ASN A 132 -1.24 -3.29 -19.94
CA ASN A 132 -1.11 -2.60 -21.22
C ASN A 132 0.16 -1.73 -21.33
N GLY A 133 1.14 -1.85 -20.43
CA GLY A 133 2.34 -1.00 -20.43
C GLY A 133 2.23 0.27 -19.60
N THR A 134 1.02 0.74 -19.30
CA THR A 134 0.77 1.99 -18.55
C THR A 134 -0.16 1.80 -17.36
N ALA A 135 -0.95 0.73 -17.38
CA ALA A 135 -1.85 0.34 -16.31
C ALA A 135 -1.91 -1.18 -16.20
N PHE A 136 -1.92 -1.64 -14.95
CA PHE A 136 -2.20 -3.02 -14.57
C PHE A 136 -3.52 -3.05 -13.81
N VAL A 137 -4.50 -3.80 -14.31
CA VAL A 137 -5.84 -3.87 -13.73
C VAL A 137 -6.12 -5.31 -13.31
N VAL A 138 -6.62 -5.50 -12.10
CA VAL A 138 -7.13 -6.77 -11.59
C VAL A 138 -8.60 -6.61 -11.27
N GLN A 139 -9.43 -7.53 -11.76
CA GLN A 139 -10.86 -7.59 -11.45
C GLN A 139 -11.17 -8.94 -10.80
N TRP A 140 -11.84 -8.87 -9.65
CA TRP A 140 -12.54 -10.00 -9.04
C TRP A 140 -13.99 -9.90 -9.50
N ASP A 141 -14.36 -10.74 -10.47
CA ASP A 141 -15.67 -10.73 -11.10
C ASP A 141 -16.56 -11.80 -10.49
N LYS A 142 -17.73 -11.38 -9.99
CA LYS A 142 -18.75 -12.26 -9.43
C LYS A 142 -18.24 -13.24 -8.36
N VAL A 143 -17.32 -12.79 -7.50
CA VAL A 143 -16.77 -13.62 -6.43
C VAL A 143 -17.69 -13.63 -5.21
N TYR A 144 -17.74 -14.75 -4.49
CA TYR A 144 -18.62 -14.92 -3.32
C TYR A 144 -17.83 -14.95 -2.03
N LEU A 145 -18.45 -14.54 -0.92
CA LEU A 145 -17.87 -14.72 0.41
C LEU A 145 -18.03 -16.18 0.85
N GLN A 146 -16.95 -16.77 1.35
CA GLN A 146 -16.92 -18.17 1.82
C GLN A 146 -17.97 -18.42 2.90
N GLY A 147 -18.88 -19.36 2.65
CA GLY A 147 -19.95 -19.75 3.58
C GLY A 147 -21.06 -18.71 3.73
N LYS A 148 -21.14 -17.75 2.81
CA LYS A 148 -22.10 -16.64 2.77
C LYS A 148 -22.55 -16.32 1.35
N GLU A 149 -22.79 -17.36 0.56
CA GLU A 149 -23.03 -17.24 -0.88
C GLU A 149 -24.42 -16.71 -1.21
N ASP A 150 -25.35 -16.80 -0.25
CA ASP A 150 -26.68 -16.19 -0.24
C ASP A 150 -26.65 -14.66 -0.23
N MET A 151 -25.55 -14.05 0.21
CA MET A 151 -25.39 -12.59 0.25
C MET A 151 -25.15 -11.96 -1.13
N GLY A 152 -25.01 -12.78 -2.18
CA GLY A 152 -24.77 -12.32 -3.55
C GLY A 152 -23.30 -12.24 -3.92
N SER A 153 -23.06 -11.92 -5.19
CA SER A 153 -21.71 -11.86 -5.76
C SER A 153 -21.13 -10.45 -5.75
N PHE A 154 -19.82 -10.35 -5.55
CA PHE A 154 -19.08 -9.11 -5.54
C PHE A 154 -18.32 -8.95 -6.85
N THR A 155 -18.34 -7.74 -7.40
CA THR A 155 -17.57 -7.37 -8.60
C THR A 155 -16.86 -6.04 -8.37
N PHE A 156 -15.54 -6.09 -8.30
CA PHE A 156 -14.70 -4.92 -8.04
C PHE A 156 -13.32 -5.07 -8.69
N GLN A 157 -12.61 -3.95 -8.81
CA GLN A 157 -11.30 -3.90 -9.44
C GLN A 157 -10.30 -3.05 -8.65
N ALA A 158 -9.02 -3.32 -8.87
CA ALA A 158 -7.92 -2.40 -8.58
C ALA A 158 -7.13 -2.14 -9.86
N ALA A 159 -6.83 -0.87 -10.13
CA ALA A 159 -5.95 -0.44 -11.21
C ALA A 159 -4.71 0.24 -10.64
N LEU A 160 -3.54 -0.24 -11.02
CA LEU A 160 -2.22 0.34 -10.73
C LEU A 160 -1.73 1.03 -12.00
N HIS A 161 -1.53 2.34 -11.95
CA HIS A 161 -0.98 3.10 -13.08
C HIS A 161 0.51 3.30 -12.93
N SER A 162 1.26 3.35 -14.05
CA SER A 162 2.71 3.61 -14.06
C SER A 162 3.10 4.95 -13.42
N THR A 163 2.16 5.88 -13.28
CA THR A 163 2.33 7.14 -12.55
C THR A 163 2.30 7.01 -11.03
N GLY A 164 1.99 5.82 -10.49
CA GLY A 164 1.77 5.57 -9.05
C GLY A 164 0.34 5.80 -8.60
N ARG A 165 -0.55 6.23 -9.51
CA ARG A 165 -1.97 6.36 -9.21
C ARG A 165 -2.60 4.98 -9.02
N ILE A 166 -3.43 4.84 -7.99
CA ILE A 166 -4.18 3.62 -7.69
C ILE A 166 -5.67 3.93 -7.75
N VAL A 167 -6.47 3.08 -8.39
CA VAL A 167 -7.93 3.25 -8.45
C VAL A 167 -8.62 1.97 -8.01
N PHE A 168 -9.52 2.09 -7.04
CA PHE A 168 -10.47 1.05 -6.67
C PHE A 168 -11.80 1.34 -7.33
N GLY A 169 -12.38 0.36 -8.01
CA GLY A 169 -13.70 0.47 -8.61
C GLY A 169 -14.63 -0.58 -8.04
N TYR A 170 -15.84 -0.20 -7.68
CA TYR A 170 -16.85 -1.07 -7.09
C TYR A 170 -18.08 -1.10 -7.98
N LYS A 171 -18.27 -2.20 -8.71
CA LYS A 171 -19.42 -2.37 -9.60
C LYS A 171 -20.58 -3.02 -8.89
N GLU A 172 -20.29 -4.06 -8.11
CA GLU A 172 -21.28 -4.83 -7.36
C GLU A 172 -20.75 -5.19 -5.96
N ILE A 173 -21.43 -4.69 -4.93
CA ILE A 173 -21.19 -4.80 -3.50
C ILE A 173 -22.60 -5.04 -2.89
N PRO A 174 -23.07 -6.29 -2.85
CA PRO A 174 -24.48 -6.60 -2.56
C PRO A 174 -24.86 -6.42 -1.09
N VAL A 175 -23.88 -6.38 -0.19
CA VAL A 175 -24.07 -6.12 1.25
C VAL A 175 -23.08 -5.06 1.73
N PRO A 176 -23.44 -4.23 2.73
CA PRO A 176 -22.51 -3.28 3.34
C PRO A 176 -21.26 -3.99 3.88
N VAL A 177 -20.08 -3.41 3.65
CA VAL A 177 -18.79 -4.03 4.06
C VAL A 177 -18.72 -4.26 5.57
N LEU A 178 -19.37 -3.42 6.37
CA LEU A 178 -19.49 -3.56 7.83
C LEU A 178 -20.19 -4.85 8.28
N GLN A 179 -20.98 -5.50 7.41
CA GLN A 179 -21.66 -6.76 7.71
C GLN A 179 -20.80 -7.99 7.37
N ILE A 180 -19.64 -7.81 6.75
CA ILE A 180 -18.74 -8.91 6.40
C ILE A 180 -17.97 -9.34 7.66
N SER A 181 -18.06 -10.61 8.01
CA SER A 181 -17.36 -11.15 9.18
C SER A 181 -15.84 -11.16 9.00
N ALA A 182 -15.12 -10.62 9.98
CA ALA A 182 -13.67 -10.64 10.05
C ALA A 182 -13.09 -11.86 10.81
N THR A 183 -13.93 -12.82 11.25
CA THR A 183 -13.50 -13.91 12.14
C THR A 183 -12.57 -14.92 11.48
N GLN A 184 -12.86 -15.32 10.24
CA GLN A 184 -12.09 -16.33 9.51
C GLN A 184 -11.01 -15.73 8.61
N HIS A 185 -11.16 -14.45 8.27
CA HIS A 185 -10.27 -13.70 7.39
C HIS A 185 -10.44 -12.21 7.68
N PRO A 186 -9.36 -11.40 7.66
CA PRO A 186 -9.48 -9.96 7.83
C PRO A 186 -10.34 -9.32 6.74
N VAL A 187 -11.06 -8.27 7.13
CA VAL A 187 -11.79 -7.37 6.23
C VAL A 187 -11.08 -6.03 6.22
N LYS A 188 -10.51 -5.64 5.07
CA LYS A 188 -9.71 -4.41 4.94
C LYS A 188 -9.96 -3.75 3.58
N ALA A 189 -9.88 -2.43 3.52
CA ALA A 189 -9.83 -1.68 2.28
C ALA A 189 -8.83 -0.53 2.42
N GLY A 190 -7.94 -0.37 1.43
CA GLY A 190 -6.89 0.63 1.46
C GLY A 190 -5.51 0.11 1.06
N LEU A 191 -4.47 0.77 1.58
CA LEU A 191 -3.07 0.55 1.21
C LEU A 191 -2.24 0.28 2.47
N SER A 192 -1.26 -0.60 2.41
CA SER A 192 -0.27 -0.78 3.47
C SER A 192 1.09 -1.05 2.84
N ASP A 193 2.14 -0.48 3.42
CA ASP A 193 3.51 -0.85 3.11
C ASP A 193 4.33 -1.08 4.38
N ALA A 194 5.31 -1.98 4.27
CA ALA A 194 6.15 -2.44 5.37
C ALA A 194 7.48 -2.94 4.81
N PHE A 195 8.50 -2.99 5.66
CA PHE A 195 9.75 -3.69 5.35
C PHE A 195 9.90 -4.93 6.25
N MET A 196 10.62 -5.92 5.74
CA MET A 196 10.91 -7.14 6.47
C MET A 196 12.39 -7.20 6.81
N VAL A 197 12.69 -7.41 8.09
CA VAL A 197 14.05 -7.68 8.57
C VAL A 197 14.15 -9.18 8.84
N LEU A 198 15.14 -9.81 8.21
CA LEU A 198 15.52 -11.18 8.47
C LEU A 198 16.61 -11.19 9.53
N ASN A 199 16.39 -11.90 10.63
CA ASN A 199 17.41 -12.25 11.59
C ASN A 199 18.09 -13.56 11.11
N PRO A 200 19.35 -13.52 10.68
CA PRO A 200 20.05 -14.68 10.13
C PRO A 200 20.56 -15.63 11.22
N SER A 201 20.42 -15.30 12.51
CA SER A 201 20.93 -16.13 13.61
C SER A 201 20.33 -17.55 13.57
N PRO A 202 21.19 -18.59 13.59
CA PRO A 202 20.73 -19.98 13.57
C PRO A 202 19.92 -20.34 14.81
N ASP A 203 20.16 -19.68 15.96
CA ASP A 203 19.50 -19.93 17.25
C ASP A 203 18.05 -19.42 17.31
N VAL A 204 17.67 -18.55 16.39
CA VAL A 204 16.30 -18.05 16.30
C VAL A 204 15.48 -19.05 15.48
N PRO A 205 14.35 -19.56 16.02
CA PRO A 205 13.45 -20.41 15.24
C PRO A 205 12.98 -19.72 13.97
N GLU A 206 12.87 -20.47 12.87
CA GLU A 206 12.47 -19.96 11.54
C GLU A 206 11.22 -19.05 11.59
N SER A 207 10.25 -19.39 12.46
CA SER A 207 9.02 -18.63 12.67
C SER A 207 9.23 -17.22 13.25
N ARG A 208 10.34 -16.98 13.95
CA ARG A 208 10.72 -15.70 14.56
C ARG A 208 11.87 -15.01 13.84
N ARG A 209 12.42 -15.61 12.78
CA ARG A 209 13.50 -14.98 12.01
C ARG A 209 13.04 -13.77 11.23
N ARG A 210 11.74 -13.64 10.94
CA ARG A 210 11.20 -12.56 10.13
C ARG A 210 10.41 -11.59 10.99
N THR A 211 10.88 -10.35 11.07
CA THR A 211 10.15 -9.25 11.72
C THR A 211 9.68 -8.28 10.66
N ILE A 212 8.39 -7.94 10.68
CA ILE A 212 7.78 -7.02 9.74
C ILE A 212 7.56 -5.69 10.47
N TYR A 213 8.05 -4.61 9.87
CA TYR A 213 7.87 -3.25 10.36
C TYR A 213 6.95 -2.51 9.40
N GLU A 214 5.70 -2.30 9.82
CA GLU A 214 4.76 -1.49 9.06
C GLU A 214 5.19 -0.03 9.09
N TYR A 215 5.30 0.55 7.90
CA TYR A 215 5.77 1.90 7.71
C TYR A 215 4.62 2.89 7.62
N HIS A 216 3.61 2.54 6.83
CA HIS A 216 2.43 3.38 6.64
C HIS A 216 1.24 2.55 6.18
N ARG A 217 0.05 2.97 6.61
CA ARG A 217 -1.22 2.39 6.20
C ARG A 217 -2.24 3.49 5.91
N VAL A 218 -2.99 3.31 4.83
CA VAL A 218 -4.22 4.04 4.55
C VAL A 218 -5.38 3.07 4.73
N GLU A 219 -6.26 3.33 5.68
CA GLU A 219 -7.50 2.57 5.88
C GLU A 219 -8.67 3.39 5.35
N LEU A 220 -9.44 2.81 4.44
CA LEU A 220 -10.64 3.45 3.91
C LEU A 220 -11.82 3.26 4.86
N ASP A 221 -12.65 4.30 4.94
CA ASP A 221 -13.97 4.17 5.56
C ASP A 221 -14.84 3.21 4.75
N THR A 222 -15.04 2.02 5.31
CA THR A 222 -15.78 0.94 4.64
C THR A 222 -17.26 1.27 4.43
N SER A 223 -17.82 2.25 5.14
CA SER A 223 -19.19 2.73 4.90
C SER A 223 -19.34 3.45 3.55
N LYS A 224 -18.23 3.96 2.99
CA LYS A 224 -18.20 4.65 1.69
C LYS A 224 -18.05 3.67 0.51
N ILE A 225 -17.74 2.40 0.77
CA ILE A 225 -17.64 1.35 -0.25
C ILE A 225 -19.05 0.83 -0.55
N THR A 226 -19.59 1.25 -1.68
CA THR A 226 -20.98 0.98 -2.09
C THR A 226 -21.03 0.56 -3.55
N ASN A 227 -22.22 0.15 -4.01
CA ASN A 227 -22.44 -0.12 -5.43
C ASN A 227 -22.17 1.11 -6.28
N LEU A 228 -21.52 0.92 -7.43
CA LEU A 228 -21.25 1.98 -8.40
C LEU A 228 -20.47 3.15 -7.79
N SER A 229 -19.44 2.83 -7.01
CA SER A 229 -18.53 3.82 -6.41
C SER A 229 -17.07 3.55 -6.79
N ALA A 230 -16.19 4.50 -6.51
CA ALA A 230 -14.76 4.35 -6.73
C ALA A 230 -13.95 5.14 -5.68
N VAL A 231 -12.70 4.75 -5.50
CA VAL A 231 -11.71 5.46 -4.70
C VAL A 231 -10.44 5.64 -5.53
N GLU A 232 -9.93 6.85 -5.63
CA GLU A 232 -8.70 7.16 -6.34
C GLU A 232 -7.63 7.63 -5.37
N PHE A 233 -6.45 7.04 -5.42
CA PHE A 233 -5.25 7.47 -4.69
C PHE A 233 -4.29 8.12 -5.67
N THR A 234 -3.99 9.39 -5.44
CA THR A 234 -2.95 10.13 -6.17
C THR A 234 -1.68 10.13 -5.32
N PRO A 235 -0.53 9.64 -5.84
CA PRO A 235 0.70 9.63 -5.08
C PRO A 235 1.17 11.06 -4.82
N LEU A 236 1.66 11.31 -3.62
CA LEU A 236 2.34 12.55 -3.28
C LEU A 236 3.84 12.43 -3.61
N PRO A 237 4.50 13.57 -3.92
CA PRO A 237 5.93 13.55 -4.16
C PRO A 237 6.70 13.04 -2.93
N THR A 238 7.69 12.16 -3.14
CA THR A 238 8.52 11.61 -2.07
C THR A 238 9.99 11.93 -2.28
N CYS A 239 10.80 11.85 -1.22
CA CYS A 239 12.24 12.09 -1.29
C CYS A 239 12.92 11.24 -2.39
N LEU A 240 12.50 9.97 -2.50
CA LEU A 240 13.08 8.98 -3.42
C LEU A 240 12.84 9.29 -4.91
N GLN A 241 11.93 10.21 -5.24
CA GLN A 241 11.64 10.59 -6.62
C GLN A 241 12.57 11.68 -7.16
N HIS A 242 13.29 12.39 -6.28
CA HIS A 242 14.23 13.44 -6.70
C HIS A 242 15.55 12.78 -7.13
N GLN A 243 16.20 13.32 -8.18
CA GLN A 243 17.43 12.74 -8.75
C GLN A 243 18.67 13.61 -8.54
N SER A 244 18.53 14.85 -8.04
CA SER A 244 19.65 15.79 -7.84
C SER A 244 19.47 16.63 -6.58
N CYS A 245 20.59 16.93 -5.89
CA CYS A 245 20.63 17.61 -4.58
C CYS A 245 19.80 18.90 -4.57
N GLU A 246 19.97 19.70 -5.63
CA GLU A 246 19.29 20.99 -5.83
C GLU A 246 17.76 20.82 -5.82
N MET A 247 17.23 19.84 -6.57
CA MET A 247 15.79 19.60 -6.68
C MET A 247 15.16 19.17 -5.34
N CYS A 248 15.91 18.50 -4.46
CA CYS A 248 15.40 18.05 -3.17
C CYS A 248 15.44 19.15 -2.11
N VAL A 249 16.56 19.89 -2.02
CA VAL A 249 16.71 20.98 -1.05
C VAL A 249 15.74 22.12 -1.37
N SER A 250 15.43 22.36 -2.64
CA SER A 250 14.44 23.36 -3.04
C SER A 250 12.99 22.85 -3.02
N SER A 251 12.75 21.57 -2.72
CA SER A 251 11.40 21.00 -2.77
C SER A 251 10.63 21.24 -1.47
N GLU A 252 9.43 21.79 -1.57
CA GLU A 252 8.48 21.91 -0.45
C GLU A 252 7.73 20.59 -0.26
N LEU A 253 8.44 19.57 0.22
CA LEU A 253 7.85 18.26 0.53
C LEU A 253 7.30 18.21 1.95
N THR A 254 6.31 17.34 2.16
CA THR A 254 5.83 16.97 3.50
C THR A 254 6.84 16.15 4.31
N PHE A 255 7.91 15.66 3.67
CA PHE A 255 8.93 14.81 4.28
C PHE A 255 10.23 15.57 4.54
N ASN A 256 10.84 15.34 5.70
CA ASN A 256 12.21 15.77 5.99
C ASN A 256 13.20 14.87 5.22
N CYS A 257 13.54 15.29 4.01
CA CYS A 257 14.46 14.59 3.13
C CYS A 257 15.92 14.98 3.42
N SER A 258 16.84 14.04 3.26
CA SER A 258 18.29 14.32 3.29
C SER A 258 18.98 13.64 2.10
N TRP A 259 19.93 14.34 1.48
CA TRP A 259 20.71 13.80 0.35
C TRP A 259 21.95 13.07 0.85
N CYS A 260 22.21 11.87 0.31
CA CYS A 260 23.47 11.21 0.56
C CYS A 260 24.33 11.07 -0.71
N HIS A 261 25.45 11.78 -0.73
CA HIS A 261 26.38 11.83 -1.86
C HIS A 261 27.06 10.49 -2.17
N VAL A 262 27.25 9.64 -1.16
CA VAL A 262 27.91 8.32 -1.31
C VAL A 262 27.03 7.35 -2.09
N LEU A 263 25.73 7.34 -1.79
CA LEU A 263 24.76 6.47 -2.47
C LEU A 263 24.20 7.10 -3.74
N GLN A 264 24.47 8.39 -3.97
CA GLN A 264 23.78 9.23 -4.95
C GLN A 264 22.26 9.06 -4.92
N ARG A 265 21.70 8.89 -3.71
CA ARG A 265 20.28 8.59 -3.46
C ARG A 265 19.80 9.27 -2.18
N TYR A 266 18.49 9.51 -2.11
CA TYR A 266 17.82 10.14 -0.97
C TYR A 266 17.34 9.16 0.08
N GLN A 267 17.27 9.59 1.33
CA GLN A 267 16.57 8.87 2.40
C GLN A 267 15.69 9.84 3.20
N GLY A 268 14.50 9.37 3.60
CA GLY A 268 13.59 10.11 4.48
C GLY A 268 13.73 9.62 5.92
N TRP A 269 13.56 10.54 6.89
CA TRP A 269 13.72 10.24 8.32
C TRP A 269 12.65 9.31 8.91
N ALA A 270 11.52 9.12 8.22
CA ALA A 270 10.40 8.35 8.77
C ALA A 270 10.67 6.84 8.87
N SER A 271 11.73 6.31 8.25
CA SER A 271 11.94 4.86 8.05
C SER A 271 12.69 4.11 9.17
N PHE A 272 12.93 4.70 10.35
CA PHE A 272 13.67 4.03 11.43
C PHE A 272 12.91 4.01 12.77
N PRO A 273 12.65 2.83 13.38
CA PRO A 273 12.13 2.76 14.74
C PRO A 273 13.23 3.05 15.79
N PRO A 274 12.91 3.65 16.96
CA PRO A 274 13.87 4.09 17.97
C PRO A 274 14.71 2.99 18.65
N LEU A 275 14.41 1.72 18.42
CA LEU A 275 14.96 0.58 19.18
C LEU A 275 16.37 0.14 18.75
N LEU A 276 16.90 0.65 17.65
CA LEU A 276 18.27 0.34 17.19
C LEU A 276 19.37 1.15 17.90
N LEU A 277 19.01 2.14 18.74
CA LEU A 277 20.00 2.97 19.44
C LEU A 277 20.64 2.30 20.68
N LEU A 278 20.04 1.24 21.25
CA LEU A 278 20.42 0.76 22.58
C LEU A 278 21.42 -0.41 22.58
N THR A 279 21.68 -1.08 21.46
CA THR A 279 22.58 -2.25 21.41
C THR A 279 24.04 -1.93 21.05
N PHE A 280 24.35 -0.69 20.65
CA PHE A 280 25.67 -0.34 20.11
C PHE A 280 26.65 0.31 21.10
N LEU A 281 26.24 0.59 22.34
CA LEU A 281 27.12 1.18 23.36
C LEU A 281 28.06 0.18 24.05
N GLN A 282 28.02 -1.12 23.70
CA GLN A 282 28.76 -2.18 24.43
C GLN A 282 29.90 -2.87 23.67
N LEU A 283 30.11 -2.60 22.38
CA LEU A 283 31.18 -3.24 21.61
C LEU A 283 32.09 -2.18 21.00
N GLY A 284 33.13 -1.81 21.76
CA GLY A 284 34.22 -0.97 21.28
C GLY A 284 35.02 -1.71 20.21
N VAL A 285 34.86 -1.31 18.95
CA VAL A 285 35.74 -1.69 17.84
C VAL A 285 36.10 -0.44 17.06
N GLN A 286 37.40 -0.15 17.06
CA GLN A 286 38.04 0.95 16.34
C GLN A 286 38.06 0.61 14.84
N ALA A 287 37.28 1.32 14.02
CA ALA A 287 37.31 1.20 12.57
C ALA A 287 37.73 2.54 11.93
N GLN A 288 38.74 2.46 11.07
CA GLN A 288 39.40 3.57 10.37
C GLN A 288 38.43 4.28 9.41
N LEU A 289 38.29 5.60 9.55
CA LEU A 289 37.31 6.43 8.84
C LEU A 289 37.67 6.65 7.36
N GLN A 290 36.75 6.35 6.45
CA GLN A 290 36.52 7.14 5.24
C GLN A 290 35.16 7.84 5.39
N LEU A 291 35.19 9.13 5.73
CA LEU A 291 34.02 9.98 5.89
C LEU A 291 33.45 10.37 4.52
N GLY A 292 32.28 9.85 4.17
CA GLY A 292 31.42 10.42 3.13
C GLY A 292 30.16 10.99 3.77
N ALA A 293 30.12 12.31 4.01
CA ALA A 293 29.03 12.99 4.71
C ALA A 293 27.75 13.09 3.87
N CYS A 294 26.58 12.78 4.46
CA CYS A 294 25.28 13.24 3.95
C CYS A 294 25.01 14.64 4.57
N ILE A 295 24.70 15.66 3.76
CA ILE A 295 24.63 17.08 4.19
C ILE A 295 23.17 17.47 4.52
N SER A 296 22.97 18.19 5.63
CA SER A 296 21.72 18.87 6.01
C SER A 296 21.88 20.37 5.73
N ALA A 297 20.82 21.01 5.21
CA ALA A 297 20.87 22.41 4.73
C ALA A 297 20.83 23.48 5.84
N ASP A 298 20.76 23.10 7.12
CA ASP A 298 21.01 24.04 8.22
C ASP A 298 22.40 23.77 8.80
N GLY A 299 23.32 24.69 8.51
CA GLY A 299 24.75 24.66 8.87
C GLY A 299 25.06 24.76 10.37
N LEU A 300 24.21 24.20 11.23
CA LEU A 300 24.36 24.25 12.68
C LEU A 300 23.86 22.97 13.33
N LEU A 301 24.47 21.81 13.05
CA LEU A 301 24.38 20.60 13.90
C LEU A 301 25.41 19.53 13.51
N LEU A 302 26.69 19.87 13.64
CA LEU A 302 27.85 18.97 13.48
C LEU A 302 27.88 17.76 14.43
N LEU A 303 26.90 17.60 15.34
CA LEU A 303 26.77 16.43 16.21
C LEU A 303 25.60 15.48 15.89
N ARG A 304 24.70 15.82 14.95
CA ARG A 304 23.60 14.89 14.55
C ARG A 304 23.89 14.08 13.29
N SER A 305 24.88 14.48 12.49
CA SER A 305 25.25 13.82 11.23
C SER A 305 26.14 12.58 11.41
N PHE A 306 26.64 12.29 12.61
CA PHE A 306 27.50 11.12 12.85
C PHE A 306 26.75 9.77 12.76
N HIS A 307 25.43 9.76 12.87
CA HIS A 307 24.66 8.50 12.92
C HIS A 307 24.22 7.96 11.55
N CYS A 308 24.22 8.79 10.49
CA CYS A 308 23.65 8.41 9.19
C CYS A 308 24.65 7.67 8.28
N CYS A 309 25.95 8.01 8.36
CA CYS A 309 26.97 7.42 7.49
C CYS A 309 27.54 6.09 7.99
N PHE A 310 27.36 5.73 9.27
CA PHE A 310 28.00 4.53 9.82
C PHE A 310 27.33 3.22 9.37
N LEU A 311 26.07 3.26 8.95
CA LEU A 311 25.28 2.07 8.59
C LEU A 311 25.37 1.65 7.11
N VAL A 312 25.83 2.54 6.22
CA VAL A 312 25.97 2.22 4.78
C VAL A 312 27.27 1.46 4.49
N LEU A 313 28.31 1.63 5.32
CA LEU A 313 29.59 0.93 5.11
C LEU A 313 29.53 -0.57 5.46
N LEU A 314 28.62 -1.00 6.34
CA LEU A 314 28.56 -2.39 6.81
C LEU A 314 27.85 -3.37 5.85
N SER A 315 27.19 -2.88 4.79
CA SER A 315 26.66 -3.74 3.72
C SER A 315 27.62 -3.94 2.54
N VAL A 316 28.75 -3.21 2.51
CA VAL A 316 29.72 -3.25 1.39
C VAL A 316 31.10 -3.77 1.82
N LEU A 317 31.33 -3.99 3.12
CA LEU A 317 32.56 -4.61 3.64
C LEU A 317 32.27 -5.98 4.27
N GLN A 318 31.98 -6.97 3.43
CA GLN A 318 32.65 -8.27 3.61
C GLN A 318 33.63 -8.41 2.45
N PRO A 319 34.92 -8.60 2.78
CA PRO A 319 35.45 -9.93 2.55
C PRO A 319 36.24 -10.47 3.75
N TRP A 320 36.28 -11.80 3.79
CA TRP A 320 36.99 -12.71 4.71
C TRP A 320 36.25 -13.12 5.99
#